data_AF-A0A963DRC1-F1
#
_entry.id   AF-A0A963DRC1-F1
#
_cell.length_a   1.000
_cell.length_b   1.000
_cell.length_c   1.000
_cell.angle_alpha   90.00
_cell.angle_beta   90.00
_cell.angle_gamma   90.00
#
_symmetry.space_group_name_H-M   'P 1'
#
loop_
_entity.id
_entity.type
_entity.pdbx_description
1 polymer ?
#
loop_
_entity_poly.entity_id
_entity_poly.type
_entity_poly.pdbx_seq_one_letter_code
_entity_poly.pdbx_strand_id
1 'polypeptide(L)'
;MLLSVVVLVSVCASPVASWSAPNVPEATPAATPPPKRFNFADVRRRAEVLATQPFKVPGDSLPQFFQMLDYDQYRDIRFRAGKSLWRNEALPFEVQFVPLGFL
;
A
#
# COMPACT_ATOMS: atom_id res chain seq x y z
N MET A 1 49.07 32.89 -48.42
CA MET A 1 49.20 31.52 -48.97
C MET A 1 47.79 30.97 -49.10
N LEU A 2 47.22 31.07 -50.30
CA LEU A 2 46.95 29.94 -51.20
C LEU A 2 45.96 28.93 -50.58
N LEU A 3 44.65 29.05 -50.83
CA LEU A 3 43.85 28.61 -52.00
C LEU A 3 43.29 27.18 -51.82
N SER A 4 41.96 27.09 -51.95
CA SER A 4 41.16 25.96 -52.49
C SER A 4 41.13 24.61 -51.76
N VAL A 5 39.92 24.13 -51.43
CA VAL A 5 39.27 22.99 -52.12
C VAL A 5 37.75 23.14 -52.00
N VAL A 6 37.07 23.21 -53.15
CA VAL A 6 35.63 22.99 -53.33
C VAL A 6 35.44 21.52 -53.68
N VAL A 7 34.54 20.79 -53.02
CA VAL A 7 33.84 19.65 -53.63
C VAL A 7 32.38 19.61 -53.18
N LEU A 8 31.54 19.80 -54.19
CA LEU A 8 30.09 19.62 -54.27
C LEU A 8 29.69 18.16 -54.00
N VAL A 9 28.75 17.87 -53.10
CA VAL A 9 27.90 16.66 -53.21
C VAL A 9 26.51 16.89 -52.61
N SER A 10 25.53 16.94 -53.53
CA SER A 10 24.16 16.41 -53.46
C SER A 10 23.18 16.93 -52.41
N VAL A 11 22.39 17.93 -52.82
CA VAL A 11 21.03 18.14 -52.32
C VAL A 11 20.17 16.96 -52.79
N CYS A 12 19.87 16.03 -51.88
CA CYS A 12 18.72 15.15 -52.03
C CYS A 12 17.49 15.90 -51.49
N ALA A 13 16.81 16.62 -52.39
CA ALA A 13 15.47 17.13 -52.11
C ALA A 13 14.49 15.95 -52.12
N SER A 14 14.31 15.31 -50.97
CA SER A 14 13.16 14.45 -50.73
C SER A 14 12.12 15.26 -49.96
N PRO A 15 10.85 15.30 -50.39
CA PRO A 15 9.80 15.86 -49.55
C PRO A 15 9.71 14.98 -48.31
N VAL A 16 10.07 15.54 -47.15
CA VAL A 16 9.74 14.92 -45.87
C VAL A 16 8.22 14.89 -45.83
N ALA A 17 7.64 13.72 -46.03
CA ALA A 17 6.24 13.47 -45.78
C ALA A 17 5.99 13.87 -44.32
N SER A 18 5.30 14.98 -44.12
CA SER A 18 4.93 15.47 -42.80
C SER A 18 3.98 14.43 -42.21
N TRP A 19 4.50 13.61 -41.31
CA TRP A 19 3.69 12.74 -40.50
C TRP A 19 3.00 13.64 -39.47
N SER A 20 1.76 14.03 -39.76
CA SER A 20 0.91 14.61 -38.73
C SER A 20 0.71 13.56 -37.65
N ALA A 21 1.43 13.69 -36.54
CA ALA A 21 1.17 12.89 -35.36
C ALA A 21 -0.27 13.18 -34.89
N PRO A 22 -1.06 12.16 -34.51
CA PRO A 22 -2.35 12.41 -33.89
C PRO A 22 -2.13 13.25 -32.63
N ASN A 23 -2.93 14.30 -32.46
CA ASN A 23 -2.90 15.16 -31.27
C ASN A 23 -3.25 14.30 -30.05
N VAL A 24 -2.23 13.80 -29.34
CA VAL A 24 -2.41 13.09 -28.08
C VAL A 24 -2.93 14.12 -27.07
N PRO A 25 -4.15 13.96 -26.53
CA PRO A 25 -4.64 14.86 -25.50
C PRO A 25 -3.64 14.80 -24.34
N GLU A 26 -3.06 15.95 -24.00
CA GLU A 26 -2.18 16.07 -22.86
C GLU A 26 -2.92 15.53 -21.63
N ALA A 27 -2.38 14.47 -21.04
CA ALA A 27 -3.00 13.81 -19.91
C ALA A 27 -3.07 14.81 -18.76
N THR A 28 -4.28 15.27 -18.44
CA THR A 28 -4.53 16.09 -17.25
C THR A 28 -3.98 15.33 -16.04
N PRO A 29 -3.04 15.89 -15.27
CA PRO A 29 -2.54 15.23 -14.08
C PRO A 29 -3.72 14.87 -13.18
N ALA A 30 -3.93 13.58 -12.98
CA ALA A 30 -4.94 13.09 -12.05
C ALA A 30 -4.53 13.57 -10.65
N ALA A 31 -5.16 14.65 -10.18
CA ALA A 31 -5.00 15.11 -8.81
C ALA A 31 -5.45 14.00 -7.88
N THR A 32 -4.49 13.33 -7.25
CA THR A 32 -4.77 12.33 -6.23
C THR A 32 -5.38 13.07 -5.03
N PRO A 33 -6.61 12.77 -4.62
CA PRO A 33 -7.21 13.43 -3.48
C PRO A 33 -6.33 13.20 -2.24
N PRO A 34 -6.20 14.21 -1.35
CA PRO A 34 -5.35 14.11 -0.19
C PRO A 34 -5.76 12.92 0.68
N PRO A 35 -4.79 12.25 1.34
CA PRO A 35 -5.09 11.07 2.14
C PRO A 35 -6.08 11.43 3.25
N LYS A 36 -7.17 10.66 3.33
CA LYS A 36 -8.18 10.84 4.37
C LYS A 36 -7.56 10.56 5.74
N ARG A 37 -7.60 11.54 6.65
CA ARG A 37 -7.11 11.39 8.02
C ARG A 37 -8.08 10.57 8.86
N PHE A 38 -7.55 9.56 9.56
CA PHE A 38 -8.31 8.78 10.55
C PHE A 38 -8.58 9.62 11.80
N ASN A 39 -9.82 9.61 12.29
CA ASN A 39 -10.18 10.27 13.53
C ASN A 39 -11.36 9.58 14.24
N PHE A 40 -11.75 10.12 15.40
CA PHE A 40 -12.83 9.56 16.22
C PHE A 40 -14.18 9.47 15.50
N ALA A 41 -14.51 10.40 14.60
CA ALA A 41 -15.76 10.38 13.86
C ALA A 41 -15.83 9.17 12.89
N ASP A 42 -14.69 8.64 12.43
CA ASP A 42 -14.68 7.41 11.63
C ASP A 42 -15.09 6.20 12.49
N VAL A 43 -14.62 6.13 13.74
CA VAL A 43 -15.01 5.08 14.69
C VAL A 43 -16.49 5.18 15.03
N ARG A 44 -16.98 6.39 15.35
CA ARG A 44 -18.39 6.64 15.66
C ARG A 44 -19.30 6.24 14.51
N ARG A 45 -18.98 6.67 13.28
CA ARG A 45 -19.75 6.32 12.08
C ARG A 45 -19.79 4.80 11.87
N ARG A 46 -18.66 4.11 12.07
CA ARG A 46 -18.63 2.64 11.96
C ARG A 46 -19.53 1.99 13.01
N ALA A 47 -19.52 2.47 14.24
CA ALA A 47 -20.38 1.97 15.31
C ALA A 47 -21.86 2.21 15.00
N GLU A 48 -22.25 3.40 14.53
CA GLU A 48 -23.62 3.73 14.10
C GLU A 48 -24.11 2.76 13.01
N VAL A 49 -23.29 2.52 11.99
CA VAL A 49 -23.62 1.59 10.89
C VAL A 49 -23.73 0.13 11.36
N LEU A 50 -22.93 -0.29 12.33
CA LEU A 50 -23.03 -1.65 12.89
C LEU A 50 -24.26 -1.80 13.77
N ALA A 51 -24.67 -0.75 14.49
CA ALA A 51 -25.84 -0.77 15.37
C ALA A 51 -27.17 -0.91 14.61
N THR A 52 -27.23 -0.53 13.33
CA THR A 52 -28.42 -0.73 12.50
C THR A 52 -28.53 -2.14 11.92
N GLN A 53 -27.50 -2.97 12.08
CA GLN A 53 -27.45 -4.33 11.53
C GLN A 53 -27.80 -5.37 12.60
N PRO A 54 -28.40 -6.51 12.23
CA PRO A 54 -28.54 -7.64 13.13
C PRO A 54 -27.17 -8.05 13.70
N PHE A 55 -27.15 -8.41 14.98
CA PHE A 55 -25.94 -8.93 15.62
C PHE A 55 -25.44 -10.18 14.88
N LYS A 56 -24.17 -10.16 14.51
CA LYS A 56 -23.47 -11.32 13.95
C LYS A 56 -22.59 -11.90 15.04
N VAL A 57 -22.90 -13.12 15.47
CA VAL A 57 -22.03 -13.88 16.37
C VAL A 57 -20.66 -13.98 15.72
N PRO A 58 -19.57 -13.56 16.39
CA PRO A 58 -18.21 -13.77 15.90
C PRO A 58 -18.03 -15.27 15.63
N GLY A 59 -17.50 -15.62 14.46
CA GLY A 59 -17.23 -17.03 14.19
C GLY A 59 -16.13 -17.56 15.12
N ASP A 60 -16.27 -18.81 15.56
CA ASP A 60 -15.24 -19.55 16.28
C ASP A 60 -14.10 -19.93 15.32
N SER A 61 -13.41 -18.94 14.79
CA SER A 61 -12.29 -19.13 13.86
C SER A 61 -11.00 -19.36 14.63
N LEU A 62 -11.02 -20.22 15.65
CA LEU A 62 -9.81 -20.65 16.34
C LEU A 62 -9.13 -21.73 15.47
N PRO A 63 -7.91 -21.51 14.95
CA PRO A 63 -7.23 -22.50 14.14
C PRO A 63 -7.12 -23.84 14.89
N GLN A 64 -7.22 -24.96 14.17
CA GLN A 64 -7.29 -26.30 14.76
C GLN A 64 -6.16 -26.58 15.77
N PHE A 65 -4.96 -26.05 15.54
CA PHE A 65 -3.83 -26.16 16.47
C PHE A 65 -4.18 -25.68 17.88
N PHE A 66 -4.85 -24.54 18.03
CA PHE A 66 -5.21 -24.01 19.35
C PHE A 66 -6.27 -24.87 20.05
N GLN A 67 -7.11 -25.57 19.28
CA GLN A 67 -8.13 -26.48 19.83
C GLN A 67 -7.53 -27.79 20.38
N MET A 68 -6.31 -28.14 19.95
CA MET A 68 -5.62 -29.36 20.40
C MET A 68 -4.73 -29.13 21.63
N LEU A 69 -4.51 -27.88 22.03
CA LEU A 69 -3.66 -27.57 23.18
C LEU A 69 -4.39 -27.91 24.47
N ASP A 70 -3.67 -28.46 25.43
CA ASP A 70 -4.11 -28.41 26.82
C ASP A 70 -3.79 -27.03 27.43
N TYR A 71 -4.29 -26.79 28.64
CA TYR A 71 -4.09 -25.51 29.34
C TYR A 71 -2.61 -25.20 29.61
N ASP A 72 -1.82 -26.22 29.96
CA ASP A 72 -0.40 -26.04 30.26
C ASP A 72 0.40 -25.69 29.01
N GLN A 73 0.07 -26.31 27.88
CA GLN A 73 0.64 -25.98 26.57
C GLN A 73 0.22 -24.58 26.10
N TYR A 74 -1.04 -24.19 26.34
CA TYR A 74 -1.53 -22.87 25.97
C TYR A 74 -0.80 -21.75 26.73
N ARG A 75 -0.69 -21.86 28.06
CA ARG A 75 -0.01 -20.82 28.87
C ARG A 75 1.49 -20.69 28.56
N ASP A 76 2.08 -21.72 27.96
CA ASP A 76 3.47 -21.71 27.52
C ASP A 76 3.68 -20.91 26.21
N ILE A 77 2.60 -20.54 25.51
CA ILE A 77 2.67 -19.61 24.38
C ILE A 77 3.00 -18.21 24.88
N ARG A 78 4.25 -17.78 24.65
CA ARG A 78 4.74 -16.44 25.01
C ARG A 78 5.00 -15.60 23.76
N PHE A 79 4.57 -14.34 23.81
CA PHE A 79 4.97 -13.36 22.82
C PHE A 79 6.49 -13.18 22.85
N ARG A 80 7.13 -13.27 21.67
CA ARG A 80 8.56 -13.00 21.56
C ARG A 80 8.75 -11.50 21.65
N ALA A 81 9.16 -11.00 22.82
CA ALA A 81 9.36 -9.58 23.07
C ALA A 81 10.04 -8.94 21.86
N GLY A 82 11.22 -9.44 21.41
CA GLY A 82 11.98 -8.99 20.23
C GLY A 82 11.23 -8.79 18.89
N LYS A 83 9.97 -9.23 18.77
CA LYS A 83 9.08 -9.03 17.61
C LYS A 83 7.99 -7.97 17.82
N SER A 84 8.02 -7.21 18.90
CA SER A 84 7.14 -6.03 19.09
C SER A 84 7.17 -5.11 17.88
N LEU A 85 5.99 -4.65 17.50
CA LEU A 85 5.84 -3.58 16.51
C LEU A 85 6.45 -2.29 17.09
N TRP A 86 7.17 -1.56 16.24
CA TRP A 86 7.85 -0.30 16.57
C TRP A 86 9.05 -0.35 17.53
N ARG A 87 9.51 -1.55 17.95
CA ARG A 87 10.69 -1.64 18.83
C ARG A 87 11.89 -0.85 18.32
N ASN A 88 12.13 -0.88 17.01
CA ASN A 88 13.33 -0.28 16.40
C ASN A 88 13.09 1.16 15.91
N GLU A 89 11.95 1.78 16.23
CA GLU A 89 11.54 3.08 15.69
C GLU A 89 11.85 4.26 16.61
N ALA A 90 12.66 4.05 17.67
CA ALA A 90 13.05 5.07 18.65
C ALA A 90 11.84 5.81 19.28
N LEU A 91 10.71 5.12 19.41
CA LEU A 91 9.52 5.61 20.08
C LEU A 91 9.60 5.31 21.59
N PRO A 92 8.93 6.11 22.45
CA PRO A 92 8.85 5.84 23.88
C PRO A 92 7.91 4.66 24.22
N PHE A 93 7.33 4.01 23.20
CA PHE A 93 6.45 2.86 23.35
C PHE A 93 6.64 1.87 22.18
N GLU A 94 6.21 0.64 22.42
CA GLU A 94 6.11 -0.42 21.42
C GLU A 94 4.77 -1.13 21.57
N VAL A 95 4.37 -1.89 20.55
CA VAL A 95 3.12 -2.67 20.59
C VAL A 95 3.46 -4.17 20.60
N GLN A 96 2.91 -4.87 21.59
CA GLN A 96 3.00 -6.32 21.72
C GLN A 96 1.62 -6.95 21.47
N PHE A 97 1.64 -8.17 20.96
CA PHE A 97 0.43 -8.92 20.63
C PHE A 97 0.21 -10.04 21.64
N VAL A 98 -1.06 -10.34 21.90
CA VAL A 98 -1.46 -11.46 22.75
C VAL A 98 -1.84 -12.67 21.89
N PRO A 99 -1.57 -13.90 22.34
CA PRO A 99 -2.10 -15.10 21.69
C PRO A 99 -3.64 -15.06 21.61
N LEU A 100 -4.20 -15.76 20.62
CA LEU A 100 -5.64 -16.02 20.56
C LEU A 100 -6.07 -16.75 21.84
N GLY A 101 -7.30 -16.53 22.32
CA GLY A 101 -7.82 -17.11 23.56
C GLY A 101 -7.87 -18.65 23.55
N PHE A 102 -8.15 -19.23 24.73
CA PHE A 102 -8.29 -20.68 24.94
C PHE A 102 -9.73 -21.12 25.28
N LEU A 103 -10.62 -20.18 25.62
CA LEU A 103 -12.01 -20.43 26.06
C LEU A 103 -13.00 -19.60 25.25
#